data_AF-A0A9W7HT39-F1
#
_entry.id   AF-A0A9W7HT39-F1
#
_cell.length_a   1.000
_cell.length_b   1.000
_cell.length_c   1.000
_cell.angle_alpha   90.00
_cell.angle_beta   90.00
_cell.angle_gamma   90.00
#
_symmetry.space_group_name_H-M   'P 1'
#
loop_
_entity.id
_entity.type
_entity.pdbx_description
1 polymer ?
#
loop_
_entity_poly.entity_id
_entity_poly.type
_entity_poly.pdbx_seq_one_letter_code
_entity_poly.pdbx_strand_id
1 'polypeptide(L)'
;MEGYAKLMVVTMVVVGLALGSGPVVANGQKVCGMNKEGFQACQPSVSGANPNPPPPSARCCLALNDADLKCLCFFKNSKWMTDYGVDFNRAKDLPVKCNLGKSFAC
;
A
#
# COMPACT_ATOMS: atom_id res chain seq x y z
N MET A 1 -37.81 8.02 26.04
CA MET A 1 -36.98 7.21 25.12
C MET A 1 -36.16 8.10 24.16
N GLU A 2 -36.31 9.43 24.21
CA GLU A 2 -35.52 10.34 23.36
C GLU A 2 -34.05 10.54 23.81
N GLY A 3 -33.70 10.21 25.05
CA GLY A 3 -32.35 10.43 25.60
C GLY A 3 -31.27 9.52 25.01
N TYR A 4 -31.59 8.24 24.77
CA TYR A 4 -30.62 7.30 24.21
C TYR A 4 -30.35 7.59 22.72
N ALA A 5 -31.35 8.05 21.98
CA ALA A 5 -31.21 8.35 20.56
C ALA A 5 -30.29 9.57 20.34
N LYS A 6 -30.42 10.60 21.18
CA LYS A 6 -29.54 11.78 21.15
C LYS A 6 -28.11 11.44 21.53
N LEU A 7 -27.91 10.57 22.53
CA LEU A 7 -26.58 10.12 22.94
C LEU A 7 -25.88 9.30 21.85
N MET A 8 -26.60 8.41 21.16
CA MET A 8 -26.06 7.58 20.06
C MET A 8 -25.65 8.44 18.85
N VAL A 9 -26.43 9.47 18.52
CA VAL A 9 -26.10 10.39 17.42
C VAL A 9 -24.86 11.22 17.75
N VAL A 10 -24.76 11.74 18.98
CA VAL A 10 -23.60 12.54 19.41
C VAL A 10 -22.33 11.68 19.47
N THR A 11 -22.38 10.45 19.96
CA THR A 11 -21.20 9.58 20.01
C THR A 11 -20.73 9.15 18.62
N MET A 12 -21.65 8.88 17.68
CA MET A 12 -21.26 8.57 16.29
C MET A 12 -20.63 9.75 15.56
N VAL A 13 -21.13 10.96 15.78
CA VAL A 13 -20.58 12.17 15.16
C VAL A 13 -19.19 12.50 15.72
N VAL A 14 -18.96 12.35 17.02
CA VAL A 14 -17.65 12.65 17.64
C VAL A 14 -16.58 11.64 17.21
N VAL A 15 -16.92 10.35 17.03
CA VAL A 15 -15.98 9.35 16.50
C VAL A 15 -15.67 9.59 15.02
N GLY A 16 -16.64 10.11 14.25
CA GLY A 16 -16.44 10.49 12.85
C GLY A 16 -15.59 11.74 12.64
N LEU A 17 -15.53 12.65 13.62
CA LEU A 17 -14.68 13.86 13.55
C LEU A 17 -13.28 13.67 14.15
N ALA A 18 -13.10 12.72 15.08
CA ALA A 18 -11.78 12.45 15.69
C ALA A 18 -10.86 11.60 14.79
N LEU A 19 -11.44 10.85 13.85
CA LEU A 19 -10.73 10.14 12.81
C LEU A 19 -10.84 10.98 11.55
N GLY A 20 -9.78 11.70 11.21
CA GLY A 20 -9.73 12.63 10.08
C GLY A 20 -10.54 12.17 8.88
N SER A 21 -11.44 13.04 8.45
CA SER A 21 -12.34 12.86 7.32
C SER A 21 -11.62 12.33 6.08
N GLY A 22 -11.79 11.03 5.83
CA GLY A 22 -11.65 10.41 4.53
C GLY A 22 -12.89 9.55 4.30
N PRO A 23 -13.54 9.61 3.13
CA PRO A 23 -14.70 8.77 2.85
C PRO A 23 -14.29 7.29 2.99
N VAL A 24 -15.11 6.51 3.67
CA VAL A 24 -15.01 5.04 3.64
C VAL A 24 -15.46 4.59 2.25
N VAL A 25 -14.54 4.67 1.29
CA VAL A 25 -14.73 4.12 -0.05
C VAL A 25 -14.55 2.61 0.03
N ALA A 26 -15.68 1.91 0.09
CA ALA A 26 -15.77 0.49 -0.26
C ALA A 26 -15.52 0.33 -1.77
N ASN A 27 -14.24 0.39 -2.18
CA ASN A 27 -13.68 -0.11 -3.43
C ASN A 27 -12.16 0.11 -3.40
N GLY A 28 -11.37 -0.96 -3.32
CA GLY A 28 -9.93 -0.94 -3.58
C GLY A 28 -9.12 0.09 -2.79
N GLN A 29 -8.96 -0.12 -1.48
CA GLN A 29 -8.06 0.68 -0.66
C GLN A 29 -6.67 0.76 -1.31
N LYS A 30 -6.31 1.94 -1.81
CA LYS A 30 -5.00 2.20 -2.39
C LYS A 30 -4.04 2.56 -1.27
N VAL A 31 -3.01 1.75 -1.07
CA VAL A 31 -1.91 2.02 -0.15
C VAL A 31 -0.75 2.56 -0.99
N CYS A 32 -0.33 3.79 -0.71
CA CYS A 32 0.69 4.49 -1.51
C CYS A 32 0.39 4.48 -3.01
N GLY A 33 -0.87 4.70 -3.40
CA GLY A 33 -1.32 4.70 -4.81
C GLY A 33 -1.57 3.31 -5.41
N MET A 34 -1.11 2.23 -4.77
CA MET A 34 -1.25 0.85 -5.24
C MET A 34 -2.42 0.11 -4.57
N ASN A 35 -3.19 -0.65 -5.34
CA ASN A 35 -4.17 -1.59 -4.80
C ASN A 35 -3.52 -2.93 -4.44
N LYS A 36 -4.29 -3.78 -3.74
CA LYS A 36 -3.86 -5.14 -3.36
C LYS A 36 -3.39 -5.94 -4.58
N GLU A 37 -4.13 -5.89 -5.68
CA GLU A 37 -3.79 -6.61 -6.91
C GLU A 37 -2.44 -6.14 -7.49
N GLY A 38 -2.16 -4.84 -7.42
CA GLY A 38 -0.87 -4.27 -7.81
C GLY A 38 0.29 -4.77 -6.96
N PHE A 39 0.13 -4.81 -5.63
CA PHE A 39 1.14 -5.40 -4.73
C PHE A 39 1.37 -6.88 -5.01
N GLN A 40 0.29 -7.65 -5.20
CA GLN A 40 0.37 -9.08 -5.52
C GLN A 40 1.06 -9.33 -6.86
N ALA A 41 0.84 -8.47 -7.86
CA ALA A 41 1.51 -8.56 -9.15
C ALA A 41 3.03 -8.30 -9.06
N CYS A 42 3.47 -7.51 -8.08
CA CYS A 42 4.88 -7.20 -7.85
C CYS A 42 5.58 -8.20 -6.91
N GLN A 43 4.84 -8.84 -5.98
CA GLN A 43 5.36 -9.78 -4.99
C GLN A 43 6.34 -10.84 -5.54
N PRO A 44 6.08 -11.55 -6.66
CA PRO A 44 7.01 -12.57 -7.14
C PRO A 44 8.39 -12.01 -7.51
N SER A 45 8.47 -10.75 -7.96
CA SER A 45 9.72 -10.10 -8.36
C SER A 45 10.53 -9.53 -7.18
N VAL A 46 9.92 -9.45 -5.99
CA VAL A 46 10.52 -8.88 -4.78
C VAL A 46 10.54 -9.84 -3.61
N SER A 47 10.08 -11.08 -3.81
CA SER A 47 10.09 -12.09 -2.76
C SER A 47 11.51 -12.33 -2.24
N GLY A 48 11.72 -12.26 -0.92
CA GLY A 48 13.01 -12.56 -0.29
C GLY A 48 13.37 -14.05 -0.30
N ALA A 49 12.39 -14.94 -0.48
CA ALA A 49 12.59 -16.39 -0.44
C ALA A 49 13.21 -16.95 -1.74
N ASN A 50 13.04 -16.27 -2.87
CA ASN A 50 13.57 -16.72 -4.15
C ASN A 50 14.96 -16.11 -4.39
N PRO A 51 16.05 -16.89 -4.54
CA PRO A 51 17.37 -16.32 -4.82
C PRO A 51 17.43 -15.59 -6.17
N ASN A 52 16.63 -16.01 -7.17
CA ASN A 52 16.58 -15.40 -8.50
C ASN A 52 15.13 -15.05 -8.90
N PRO A 53 14.60 -13.89 -8.44
CA PRO A 53 13.23 -13.51 -8.71
C PRO A 53 13.00 -13.19 -10.19
N PRO A 54 11.83 -13.55 -10.77
CA PRO A 54 11.48 -13.21 -12.14
C PRO A 54 11.38 -11.69 -12.36
N PRO A 55 11.54 -11.21 -13.61
CA PRO A 55 11.32 -9.81 -13.95
C PRO A 55 9.89 -9.36 -13.59
N PRO A 56 9.67 -8.05 -13.34
CA PRO A 56 8.34 -7.54 -13.01
C PRO A 56 7.36 -7.78 -14.16
N SER A 57 6.16 -8.19 -13.80
CA SER A 57 5.06 -8.30 -14.76
C SER A 57 4.62 -6.92 -15.25
N ALA A 58 4.01 -6.86 -16.44
CA ALA A 58 3.44 -5.61 -16.96
C ALA A 58 2.42 -4.98 -15.98
N ARG A 59 1.63 -5.81 -15.29
CA ARG A 59 0.69 -5.35 -14.24
C ARG A 59 1.40 -4.73 -13.04
N CYS A 60 2.54 -5.29 -12.63
CA CYS A 60 3.35 -4.70 -11.58
C CYS A 60 3.87 -3.31 -12.01
N CYS A 61 4.41 -3.20 -13.22
CA CYS A 61 4.92 -1.92 -13.71
C CYS A 61 3.83 -0.86 -13.87
N LEU A 62 2.64 -1.24 -14.32
CA LEU A 62 1.48 -0.35 -14.36
C LEU A 62 1.08 0.11 -12.95
N ALA A 63 1.05 -0.79 -11.97
CA ALA A 63 0.74 -0.42 -10.59
C ALA A 63 1.79 0.52 -9.98
N LEU A 64 3.06 0.33 -10.33
CA LEU A 64 4.15 1.21 -9.90
C LEU A 64 4.13 2.59 -10.54
N ASN A 65 3.52 2.73 -11.72
CA ASN A 65 3.39 4.03 -12.40
C ASN A 65 2.52 5.00 -11.60
N ASP A 66 1.52 4.50 -10.88
CA ASP A 66 0.64 5.27 -9.99
C ASP A 66 1.10 5.25 -8.52
N ALA A 67 2.25 4.62 -8.23
CA ALA A 67 2.70 4.43 -6.84
C ALA A 67 3.41 5.67 -6.29
N ASP A 68 3.12 6.00 -5.04
CA ASP A 68 3.88 6.98 -4.27
C ASP A 68 5.11 6.30 -3.65
N LEU A 69 6.25 6.45 -4.33
CA LEU A 69 7.52 5.84 -3.93
C LEU A 69 8.02 6.33 -2.56
N LYS A 70 7.72 7.58 -2.16
CA LYS A 70 8.08 8.08 -0.83
C LYS A 70 7.20 7.47 0.25
N CYS A 71 5.91 7.31 -0.03
CA CYS A 71 4.99 6.61 0.88
C CYS A 71 5.42 5.15 1.09
N LEU A 72 5.90 4.46 0.04
CA LEU A 72 6.40 3.09 0.16
C LEU A 72 7.59 2.97 1.12
N CYS A 73 8.36 4.03 1.35
CA CYS A 73 9.43 4.05 2.34
C CYS A 73 8.92 3.81 3.78
N PHE A 74 7.68 4.17 4.11
CA PHE A 74 7.13 3.92 5.46
C PHE A 74 6.96 2.43 5.75
N PHE A 75 6.87 1.60 4.71
CA PHE A 75 6.80 0.16 4.88
C PHE A 75 8.17 -0.47 5.12
N LYS A 76 9.28 0.26 4.91
CA LYS A 76 10.66 -0.21 5.18
C LYS A 76 10.74 -0.72 6.62
N ASN A 77 11.06 -2.01 6.78
CA ASN A 77 11.11 -2.72 8.05
C ASN A 77 9.76 -2.93 8.77
N SER A 78 8.63 -2.67 8.11
CA SER A 78 7.31 -2.95 8.67
C SER A 78 7.04 -4.46 8.70
N LYS A 79 6.18 -4.90 9.63
CA LYS A 79 5.72 -6.29 9.72
C LYS A 79 5.08 -6.79 8.42
N TRP A 80 4.48 -5.90 7.63
CA TRP A 80 3.92 -6.23 6.31
C TRP A 80 4.96 -6.88 5.38
N MET A 81 6.21 -6.40 5.39
CA MET A 81 7.27 -6.99 4.56
C MET A 81 7.54 -8.43 4.95
N THR A 82 7.61 -8.70 6.26
CA THR A 82 7.85 -10.05 6.78
C THR A 82 6.68 -10.98 6.48
N ASP A 83 5.45 -10.54 6.73
CA ASP A 83 4.25 -11.36 6.54
C ASP A 83 4.01 -11.75 5.06
N TYR A 84 4.38 -10.87 4.13
CA TYR A 84 4.27 -11.12 2.69
C TYR A 84 5.59 -11.58 2.05
N GLY A 85 6.64 -11.80 2.84
CA GLY A 85 7.95 -12.25 2.37
C GLY A 85 8.58 -11.33 1.33
N VAL A 86 8.36 -10.02 1.43
CA VAL A 86 8.86 -8.98 0.52
C VAL A 86 10.22 -8.48 0.99
N ASP A 87 11.20 -8.46 0.09
CA ASP A 87 12.48 -7.81 0.29
C ASP A 87 12.45 -6.38 -0.25
N PHE A 88 12.65 -5.41 0.64
CA PHE A 88 12.59 -4.00 0.25
C PHE A 88 13.74 -3.56 -0.66
N ASN A 89 14.92 -4.18 -0.53
CA ASN A 89 16.06 -3.86 -1.39
C ASN A 89 15.79 -4.27 -2.84
N ARG A 90 14.99 -5.30 -3.07
CA ARG A 90 14.50 -5.67 -4.40
C ARG A 90 13.34 -4.80 -4.85
N ALA A 91 12.47 -4.39 -3.93
CA ALA A 91 11.33 -3.53 -4.23
C ALA A 91 11.75 -2.14 -4.73
N LYS A 92 12.77 -1.52 -4.11
CA LYS A 92 13.29 -0.21 -4.54
C LYS A 92 13.94 -0.20 -5.93
N ASP A 93 14.29 -1.38 -6.45
CA ASP A 93 14.85 -1.58 -7.79
C ASP A 93 13.77 -1.80 -8.86
N LEU A 94 12.52 -2.11 -8.48
CA LEU A 94 11.44 -2.32 -9.45
C LEU A 94 11.18 -1.12 -10.38
N PRO A 95 11.19 0.15 -9.92
CA PRO A 95 10.97 1.28 -10.82
C PRO A 95 12.02 1.37 -11.94
N VAL A 96 13.27 0.99 -11.66
CA VAL A 96 14.34 0.91 -12.66
C VAL A 96 14.05 -0.23 -13.65
N LYS A 97 13.69 -1.43 -13.14
CA LYS A 97 13.33 -2.59 -13.98
C LYS A 97 12.09 -2.35 -14.85
N CYS A 98 11.20 -1.47 -14.40
CA CYS A 98 10.00 -1.07 -15.13
C CYS A 98 10.21 0.15 -16.05
N ASN A 99 11.43 0.68 -16.16
CA ASN A 99 11.75 1.89 -16.94
C ASN A 99 10.93 3.13 -16.54
N LEU A 100 10.49 3.20 -15.28
CA LEU A 100 9.71 4.34 -14.77
C LEU A 100 10.59 5.53 -14.37
N GLY A 101 11.91 5.34 -14.39
CA GLY A 101 12.87 6.38 -14.05
C GLY A 101 12.89 6.65 -12.55
N LYS A 102 14.09 6.51 -11.97
CA LYS A 102 14.44 6.70 -10.56
C LYS A 102 14.18 5.48 -9.67
N SER A 103 15.30 4.83 -9.30
CA SER A 103 15.36 4.20 -7.99
C SER A 103 15.10 5.29 -6.94
N PHE A 104 14.26 4.98 -5.96
CA PHE A 104 13.93 5.93 -4.90
C PHE A 104 14.78 5.63 -3.67
N ALA A 105 15.34 6.70 -3.07
CA ALA A 105 16.06 6.61 -1.82
C ALA A 105 15.10 6.77 -0.64
N CYS A 106 15.18 5.79 0.27
CA CYS A 106 14.64 5.78 1.63
C CYS A 106 15.80 5.47 2.59
#